data_AF-A0A6G4WYY5-F1
#
_entry.id   AF-A0A6G4WYY5-F1
#
_cell.length_a   1.000
_cell.length_b   1.000
_cell.length_c   1.000
_cell.angle_alpha   90.00
_cell.angle_beta   90.00
_cell.angle_gamma   90.00
#
_symmetry.space_group_name_H-M   'P 1'
#
loop_
_entity.id
_entity.type
_entity.pdbx_description
1 polymer ?
#
loop_
_entity_poly.entity_id
_entity_poly.type
_entity_poly.pdbx_seq_one_letter_code
_entity_poly.pdbx_strand_id
1 'polypeptide(L)' 'MGCNCGGRSGGRATRTGTTGTVWRHIDQHGGQVDYASEASARIAQRARGGTVDQIDPRTGATITPTTREES' A
#
# COMPACT_ATOMS: atom_id res chain seq x y z
N MET A 1 22.68 22.91 0.26
CA MET A 1 22.48 21.54 0.77
C MET A 1 21.21 21.01 0.13
N GLY A 2 21.36 20.17 -0.90
CA GLY A 2 20.25 19.73 -1.74
C GLY A 2 19.50 18.56 -1.10
N CYS A 3 18.25 18.79 -0.72
CA CYS A 3 17.33 17.70 -0.40
C CYS A 3 16.81 17.12 -1.71
N ASN A 4 17.63 16.27 -2.35
CA ASN A 4 17.15 15.29 -3.30
C ASN A 4 16.32 14.27 -2.51
N CYS A 5 15.03 14.55 -2.33
CA CYS A 5 14.04 13.52 -1.98
C CYS A 5 13.78 12.70 -3.25
N GLY A 6 14.86 12.06 -3.71
CA GLY A 6 14.85 11.16 -4.85
C GLY A 6 13.77 10.13 -4.64
N GLY A 7 12.97 9.94 -5.68
CA GLY A 7 11.92 8.95 -5.72
C GLY A 7 12.45 7.64 -5.18
N ARG A 8 11.93 7.25 -4.01
CA ARG A 8 12.00 5.87 -3.56
C ARG A 8 11.03 5.09 -4.42
N SER A 9 11.46 4.87 -5.66
CA SER A 9 11.08 3.73 -6.47
C SER A 9 11.43 2.49 -5.64
N GLY A 10 10.48 2.06 -4.80
CA GLY A 10 10.45 0.75 -4.16
C GLY A 10 10.26 -0.31 -5.24
N GLY A 11 11.23 -0.44 -6.13
CA GLY A 11 11.30 -1.51 -7.09
C GLY A 11 11.53 -2.82 -6.35
N ARG A 12 10.46 -3.58 -6.15
CA ARG A 12 10.31 -4.96 -6.67
C ARG A 12 9.04 -5.58 -6.12
N ALA A 13 7.92 -5.16 -6.69
CA ALA A 13 6.84 -6.10 -6.97
C ALA A 13 6.75 -6.27 -8.49
N THR A 14 7.81 -6.82 -9.11
CA THR A 14 7.59 -7.68 -10.30
C THR A 14 6.87 -8.92 -9.79
N ARG A 15 5.59 -8.78 -9.42
CA ARG A 15 4.73 -9.91 -9.15
C ARG A 15 4.05 -10.26 -10.47
N THR A 16 4.86 -10.81 -11.37
CA THR A 16 4.41 -11.63 -12.48
C THR A 16 3.47 -12.69 -11.90
N GLY A 17 2.15 -12.47 -11.98
CA GLY A 17 1.15 -13.49 -11.64
C GLY A 17 0.04 -13.13 -10.65
N THR A 18 -0.01 -11.94 -10.02
CA THR A 18 -1.21 -11.57 -9.24
C THR A 18 -2.22 -10.88 -10.14
N THR A 19 -3.02 -11.69 -10.84
CA THR A 19 -4.24 -11.25 -11.51
C THR A 19 -5.31 -11.00 -10.44
N GLY A 20 -5.18 -9.94 -9.65
CA GLY A 20 -6.12 -9.68 -8.55
C GLY A 20 -5.78 -8.46 -7.71
N THR A 21 -6.68 -8.10 -6.79
CA THR A 21 -6.50 -6.96 -5.90
C THR A 21 -5.31 -7.16 -4.95
N VAL A 22 -4.43 -6.16 -4.86
CA VAL A 22 -3.39 -6.08 -3.82
C VAL A 22 -3.79 -5.04 -2.79
N TRP A 23 -3.48 -5.29 -1.53
CA TRP A 23 -3.76 -4.39 -0.42
C TRP A 23 -2.45 -3.93 0.21
N ARG A 24 -2.17 -2.63 0.17
CA ARG A 24 -0.97 -2.04 0.75
C ARG A 24 -1.26 -1.48 2.12
N HIS A 25 -0.54 -1.97 3.12
CA HIS A 25 -0.49 -1.35 4.44
C HIS A 25 0.62 -0.30 4.44
N ILE A 26 0.28 0.91 4.87
CA ILE A 26 1.23 2.00 5.11
C ILE A 26 1.25 2.25 6.61
N ASP A 27 2.39 1.99 7.25
CA ASP A 27 2.57 2.28 8.67
C ASP A 27 2.73 3.79 8.93
N GLN A 28 2.62 4.18 10.20
CA GLN A 28 2.71 5.57 10.63
C GLN A 28 4.07 6.25 10.37
N HIS A 29 5.12 5.46 10.09
CA HIS A 29 6.46 5.92 9.75
C HIS A 29 6.68 5.95 8.21
N GLY A 30 5.66 5.59 7.42
CA GLY A 30 5.72 5.56 5.96
C GLY A 30 6.29 4.27 5.38
N GLY A 31 6.49 3.22 6.18
CA GLY A 31 6.83 1.90 5.66
C GLY A 31 5.64 1.26 4.95
N GLN A 32 5.90 0.58 3.83
CA GLN A 32 4.86 0.03 2.96
C GLN A 32 5.01 -1.48 2.81
N VAL A 33 3.92 -2.22 2.97
CA VAL A 33 3.88 -3.69 2.82
C VAL A 33 2.65 -4.10 2.01
N ASP A 34 2.88 -4.89 0.97
CA ASP A 34 1.83 -5.36 0.06
C ASP A 34 1.34 -6.77 0.44
N TYR A 35 0.02 -6.91 0.55
CA TYR A 35 -0.66 -8.15 0.88
C TYR A 35 -1.55 -8.61 -0.27
N ALA A 36 -1.67 -9.92 -0.43
CA ALA A 36 -2.59 -10.52 -1.40
C ALA A 36 -4.06 -10.53 -0.94
N SER A 37 -4.33 -10.22 0.34
CA SER A 37 -5.66 -10.25 0.95
C SER A 37 -5.86 -9.07 1.88
N GLU A 38 -7.07 -8.50 1.85
CA GLU A 38 -7.48 -7.39 2.72
C GLU A 38 -7.38 -7.76 4.19
N ALA A 39 -7.75 -9.00 4.54
CA ALA A 39 -7.75 -9.47 5.92
C ALA A 39 -6.34 -9.40 6.52
N SER A 40 -5.32 -9.84 5.78
CA SER A 40 -3.92 -9.77 6.22
C SER A 40 -3.44 -8.33 6.38
N ALA A 41 -3.82 -7.44 5.46
CA ALA A 41 -3.48 -6.02 5.55
C ALA A 41 -4.15 -5.34 6.75
N ARG A 42 -5.43 -5.65 7.02
CA ARG A 42 -6.15 -5.14 8.20
C ARG A 42 -5.60 -5.69 9.52
N ILE A 43 -5.15 -6.95 9.56
CA ILE A 43 -4.47 -7.51 10.74
C ILE A 43 -3.18 -6.71 11.02
N ALA A 44 -2.39 -6.42 9.99
CA ALA A 44 -1.17 -5.61 10.13
C ALA A 44 -1.49 -4.17 10.57
N GLN A 45 -2.53 -3.56 10.01
CA GLN A 45 -3.02 -2.24 10.41
C GLN A 45 -3.44 -2.20 11.88
N ARG A 46 -4.20 -3.20 12.36
CA ARG A 46 -4.60 -3.26 13.77
C ARG A 46 -3.41 -3.46 14.71
N ALA A 47 -2.40 -4.23 14.28
CA ALA A 47 -1.22 -4.50 15.09
C ALA A 47 -0.22 -3.32 15.13
N ARG A 48 -0.12 -2.52 14.05
CA ARG A 48 0.94 -1.52 13.87
C ARG A 48 0.45 -0.09 13.64
N GLY A 49 -0.86 0.12 13.57
CA GLY A 49 -1.47 1.38 13.14
C GLY A 49 -1.30 1.64 11.64
N GLY A 50 -1.71 2.82 11.18
CA GLY A 50 -1.56 3.27 9.79
C GLY A 50 -2.79 3.07 8.89
N THR A 51 -2.58 3.04 7.57
CA THR A 51 -3.65 2.94 6.56
C THR A 51 -3.52 1.68 5.73
N VAL A 52 -4.64 1.25 5.14
CA VAL A 52 -4.67 0.15 4.17
C VAL A 52 -5.33 0.69 2.91
N ASP A 53 -4.60 0.60 1.81
CA ASP A 53 -5.01 1.08 0.50
C ASP A 53 -5.12 -0.08 -0.48
N GLN A 54 -6.15 -0.06 -1.32
CA GLN A 54 -6.27 -1.01 -2.41
C GLN A 54 -5.38 -0.56 -3.57
N ILE A 55 -4.47 -1.40 -4.02
CA ILE A 55 -3.51 -1.11 -5.09
C ILE A 55 -3.77 -2.00 -6.30
N ASP A 56 -3.70 -1.41 -7.48
CA ASP A 56 -3.67 -2.13 -8.74
C ASP A 56 -2.28 -2.79 -8.91
N PRO A 57 -2.19 -4.13 -8.99
CA PRO A 57 -0.91 -4.82 -9.05
C PRO A 57 -0.14 -4.56 -10.35
N ARG A 58 -0.80 -4.09 -11.41
CA ARG A 58 -0.18 -3.89 -12.73
C ARG A 58 0.48 -2.53 -12.84
N THR A 59 -0.13 -1.52 -12.26
CA THR A 59 0.26 -0.11 -12.34
C THR A 59 0.87 0.40 -11.04
N GLY A 60 0.64 -0.30 -9.92
CA GLY A 60 1.01 0.17 -8.58
C GLY A 60 0.20 1.36 -8.11
N ALA A 61 -0.85 1.73 -8.84
CA ALA A 61 -1.72 2.86 -8.52
C ALA A 61 -2.73 2.46 -7.43
N THR A 62 -3.01 3.38 -6.51
CA THR A 62 -4.10 3.22 -5.55
C THR A 62 -5.42 3.26 -6.29
N ILE A 63 -6.20 2.19 -6.23
CA ILE A 63 -7.50 2.07 -6.91
C ILE A 63 -8.53 2.95 -6.21
N THR A 64 -8.51 3.03 -4.89
CA THR A 64 -9.28 4.01 -4.11
C THR A 64 -8.71 4.08 -2.69
N PRO A 65 -8.43 5.26 -2.13
CA PRO A 65 -8.38 5.37 -0.69
C PRO A 65 -9.79 5.10 -0.16
N THR A 66 -9.96 4.20 0.80
CA THR A 66 -11.15 4.22 1.66
C THR A 66 -11.07 5.47 2.53
N THR A 67 -11.19 6.65 1.93
CA THR A 67 -11.43 7.91 2.61
C THR A 67 -12.92 8.02 2.82
N ARG A 68 -13.30 7.66 4.06
CA ARG A 68 -14.31 8.29 4.91
C ARG A 68 -15.60 8.72 4.22
N GLU A 69 -16.66 8.02 4.59
CA GLU A 69 -17.97 8.63 4.80
C GLU A 69 -17.78 9.96 5.55
N GLU A 70 -17.99 11.09 4.87
CA GLU A 70 -18.43 12.31 5.55
C GLU A 70 -19.91 12.49 5.21
N SER A 71 -20.70 12.51 6.28
CA SER A 71 -22.15 12.72 6.35
C SER A 71 -22.55 14.15 6.02
#